data_AF-A0A316TTK7-F1
#
_entry.id   AF-A0A316TTK7-F1
#
_cell.length_a   1.000
_cell.length_b   1.000
_cell.length_c   1.000
_cell.angle_alpha   90.00
_cell.angle_beta   90.00
_cell.angle_gamma   90.00
#
_symmetry.space_group_name_H-M   'P 1'
#
loop_
_entity.id
_entity.type
_entity.pdbx_description
1 polymer ?
#
loop_
_entity_poly.entity_id
_entity_poly.type
_entity_poly.pdbx_seq_one_letter_code
_entity_poly.pdbx_strand_id
1 'polypeptide(L)'
;METDLIYELIGYAASLLVAISLMMSGIVKLRIVNMVGAITFTVYGLLINSMPVAAMNAFIVIVNIYHLVNIYQKKTEFDLIQVKPDNSVLSHFLQYHLDEIMTHQPAYNPDEGYSFNLMIFNKMMPVGVVCGNQQGEILNVDLDFVIPSHRDFKAGEYLYKDRKEFFIDQGIRVIRASRGDKEHNRYLKKMGFSTVGAGNNPELQLASNL
;
A
#
# COMPACT_ATOMS: atom_id res chain seq x y z
N MET A 1 -32.71 18.06 -42.49
CA MET A 1 -31.84 19.23 -42.24
C MET A 1 -31.64 19.50 -40.75
N GLU A 2 -32.68 19.66 -39.92
CA GLU A 2 -32.46 19.78 -38.45
C GLU A 2 -32.10 18.46 -37.75
N THR A 3 -32.64 17.34 -38.20
CA THR A 3 -32.34 16.00 -37.65
C THR A 3 -30.90 15.55 -37.94
N ASP A 4 -30.33 15.95 -39.07
CA ASP A 4 -28.97 15.57 -39.48
C ASP A 4 -27.92 16.21 -38.56
N LEU A 5 -28.13 17.47 -38.16
CA LEU A 5 -27.28 18.19 -37.23
C LEU A 5 -27.29 17.54 -35.82
N ILE A 6 -28.44 17.03 -35.38
CA ILE A 6 -28.56 16.32 -34.10
C ILE A 6 -27.77 15.01 -34.14
N TYR A 7 -27.84 14.24 -35.22
CA TYR A 7 -27.07 13.00 -35.35
C TYR A 7 -25.57 13.24 -35.43
N GLU A 8 -25.12 14.28 -36.13
CA GLU A 8 -23.71 14.67 -36.17
C GLU A 8 -23.20 15.11 -34.78
N LEU A 9 -23.99 15.90 -34.05
CA LEU A 9 -23.62 16.34 -32.70
C LEU A 9 -23.51 15.15 -31.72
N ILE A 10 -24.42 14.17 -31.84
CA ILE A 10 -24.33 12.90 -31.09
C ILE A 10 -23.07 12.13 -31.48
N GLY A 11 -22.73 12.08 -32.77
CA GLY A 11 -21.52 11.42 -33.28
C GLY A 11 -20.22 12.04 -32.75
N TYR A 12 -20.14 13.38 -32.73
CA TYR A 12 -19.00 14.10 -32.16
C TYR A 12 -18.89 13.91 -30.64
N ALA A 13 -20.02 13.96 -29.93
CA ALA A 13 -20.06 13.70 -28.49
C ALA A 13 -19.60 12.27 -28.16
N ALA A 14 -20.05 11.27 -28.93
CA ALA A 14 -19.63 9.88 -28.77
C ALA A 14 -18.12 9.70 -29.02
N SER A 15 -17.60 10.31 -30.09
CA SER A 15 -16.17 10.26 -30.43
C SER A 15 -15.30 10.92 -29.35
N LEU A 16 -15.75 12.05 -28.81
CA LEU A 16 -15.08 12.75 -27.71
C LEU A 16 -15.07 11.92 -26.43
N LEU A 17 -16.18 11.27 -26.09
CA LEU A 17 -16.26 10.37 -24.93
C LEU A 17 -15.30 9.17 -25.07
N VAL A 18 -15.19 8.58 -26.26
CA VAL A 18 -14.23 7.51 -26.53
C VAL A 18 -12.79 8.02 -26.41
N ALA A 19 -12.49 9.20 -26.96
CA ALA A 19 -11.15 9.80 -26.84
C ALA A 19 -10.77 10.06 -25.38
N ILE A 20 -11.69 10.66 -24.59
CA ILE A 20 -11.47 10.89 -23.15
C ILE A 20 -11.24 9.56 -22.42
N SER A 21 -12.04 8.53 -22.71
CA SER A 21 -11.90 7.19 -22.13
C SER A 21 -10.51 6.59 -22.42
N LEU A 22 -9.97 6.74 -23.63
CA LEU A 22 -8.65 6.24 -24.00
C LEU A 22 -7.49 7.02 -23.36
N MET A 23 -7.69 8.31 -23.08
CA MET A 23 -6.68 9.13 -22.40
C MET A 23 -6.60 8.88 -20.88
N MET A 24 -7.51 8.08 -20.31
CA MET A 24 -7.50 7.82 -18.87
C MET A 24 -6.39 6.82 -18.50
N SER A 25 -5.35 7.30 -17.83
CA SER A 25 -4.21 6.48 -17.39
C SER A 25 -4.49 5.58 -16.18
N GLY A 26 -5.58 5.82 -15.45
CA GLY A 26 -5.92 5.07 -14.23
C GLY A 26 -7.07 4.09 -14.45
N ILE A 27 -6.82 2.79 -14.26
CA ILE A 27 -7.85 1.73 -14.41
C ILE A 27 -9.06 2.00 -13.51
N VAL A 28 -8.86 2.58 -12.32
CA VAL A 28 -9.94 2.96 -11.40
C VAL A 28 -10.74 4.16 -11.92
N LYS A 29 -10.05 5.21 -12.39
CA LYS A 29 -10.71 6.42 -12.93
C LYS A 29 -11.58 6.09 -14.14
N LEU A 30 -11.08 5.23 -15.02
CA LEU A 30 -11.82 4.73 -16.18
C LEU A 30 -13.09 3.98 -15.77
N ARG A 31 -12.99 3.08 -14.79
CA ARG A 31 -14.15 2.33 -14.27
C ARG A 31 -15.21 3.25 -13.66
N ILE A 32 -14.79 4.30 -12.95
CA ILE A 32 -15.71 5.30 -12.37
C ILE A 32 -16.43 6.08 -13.47
N VAL A 33 -15.71 6.60 -14.47
CA VAL A 33 -16.31 7.35 -15.57
C VAL A 33 -17.28 6.48 -16.38
N ASN A 34 -16.88 5.24 -16.69
CA ASN A 34 -17.77 4.28 -17.37
C ASN A 34 -19.01 3.96 -16.55
N MET A 35 -18.89 3.88 -15.23
CA MET A 35 -20.03 3.66 -14.33
C MET A 35 -20.99 4.86 -14.33
N VAL A 36 -20.47 6.09 -14.27
CA VAL A 36 -21.29 7.32 -14.36
C VAL A 36 -21.98 7.41 -15.72
N GLY A 37 -21.27 7.11 -16.81
CA GLY A 37 -21.83 7.06 -18.16
C GLY A 37 -22.94 6.02 -18.26
N ALA A 38 -22.71 4.80 -17.79
CA ALA A 38 -23.69 3.72 -17.82
C ALA A 38 -24.92 3.99 -16.94
N ILE A 39 -24.76 4.61 -15.77
CA ILE A 39 -25.92 5.06 -14.95
C ILE A 39 -26.75 6.08 -15.73
N THR A 40 -26.10 7.08 -16.33
CA THR A 40 -26.77 8.11 -17.15
C THR A 40 -27.54 7.47 -18.32
N PHE A 41 -26.92 6.53 -19.05
CA PHE A 41 -27.57 5.84 -20.16
C PHE A 41 -28.69 4.88 -19.71
N THR A 42 -28.58 4.31 -18.51
CA THR A 42 -29.66 3.49 -17.94
C THR A 42 -30.90 4.36 -17.68
N VAL A 43 -30.72 5.52 -17.04
CA VAL A 43 -31.80 6.49 -16.80
C VAL A 43 -32.38 6.99 -18.12
N TYR A 44 -31.53 7.35 -19.08
CA TYR A 44 -31.96 7.77 -20.41
C TYR A 44 -32.79 6.68 -21.12
N GLY A 45 -32.32 5.43 -21.11
CA GLY A 45 -33.03 4.29 -21.70
C GLY A 45 -34.41 4.08 -21.10
N LEU A 46 -34.55 4.26 -19.78
CA LEU A 46 -35.85 4.21 -19.10
C LEU A 46 -36.76 5.37 -19.52
N LEU A 47 -36.23 6.59 -19.66
CA LEU A 47 -37.02 7.77 -20.10
C LEU A 47 -37.59 7.61 -21.51
N ILE A 48 -36.85 6.97 -22.42
CA ILE A 48 -37.31 6.71 -23.79
C ILE A 48 -38.05 5.37 -23.96
N ASN A 49 -38.34 4.66 -22.85
CA ASN A 49 -38.92 3.31 -22.84
C ASN A 49 -38.14 2.28 -23.69
N SER A 50 -36.82 2.46 -23.83
CA SER A 50 -35.94 1.54 -24.53
C SER A 50 -35.33 0.55 -23.53
N MET A 51 -36.03 -0.57 -23.34
CA MET A 51 -35.58 -1.64 -22.45
C MET A 51 -34.18 -2.19 -22.80
N PRO A 52 -33.80 -2.38 -24.09
CA PRO A 52 -32.47 -2.87 -24.45
C PRO A 52 -31.34 -1.92 -24.00
N VAL A 53 -31.54 -0.60 -24.15
CA VAL A 53 -30.56 0.42 -23.74
C VAL A 53 -30.40 0.45 -22.23
N ALA A 54 -31.52 0.41 -21.50
CA ALA A 54 -31.50 0.39 -20.04
C ALA A 54 -30.82 -0.89 -19.50
N ALA A 55 -31.18 -2.06 -20.03
CA ALA A 55 -30.64 -3.35 -19.57
C ALA A 55 -29.13 -3.48 -19.82
N MET A 56 -28.66 -3.10 -21.01
CA MET A 56 -27.23 -3.17 -21.36
C MET A 56 -26.39 -2.28 -20.45
N ASN A 57 -26.84 -1.05 -20.19
CA ASN A 57 -26.09 -0.13 -19.35
C ASN A 57 -26.18 -0.49 -17.86
N ALA A 58 -27.30 -1.04 -17.38
CA ALA A 58 -27.39 -1.58 -16.03
C ALA A 58 -26.39 -2.73 -15.81
N PHE A 59 -26.21 -3.61 -16.80
CA PHE A 59 -25.20 -4.66 -16.76
C PHE A 59 -23.78 -4.10 -16.69
N ILE A 60 -23.48 -3.05 -17.47
CA ILE A 60 -22.18 -2.36 -17.41
C ILE A 60 -21.91 -1.79 -16.02
N VAL A 61 -22.90 -1.23 -15.33
CA VAL A 61 -22.76 -0.77 -13.95
C VAL A 61 -22.35 -1.92 -13.03
N ILE A 62 -23.05 -3.07 -13.11
CA ILE A 62 -22.74 -4.26 -12.29
C ILE A 62 -21.30 -4.75 -12.53
N VAL A 63 -20.88 -4.85 -13.80
CA VAL A 63 -19.52 -5.30 -14.15
C VAL A 63 -18.45 -4.33 -13.64
N ASN A 64 -18.69 -3.02 -13.75
CA ASN A 64 -17.74 -2.03 -13.23
C ASN A 64 -17.67 -2.06 -11.70
N ILE A 65 -18.78 -2.27 -11.00
CA ILE A 65 -18.79 -2.49 -9.55
C ILE A 65 -17.97 -3.73 -9.18
N TYR A 66 -18.20 -4.87 -9.84
CA TYR A 66 -17.43 -6.09 -9.60
C TYR A 66 -15.92 -5.87 -9.74
N HIS A 67 -15.48 -5.23 -10.83
CA HIS A 67 -14.07 -4.92 -11.02
C HIS A 67 -13.52 -3.95 -9.98
N LEU A 68 -14.29 -2.93 -9.62
CA LEU A 68 -13.89 -1.94 -8.63
C LEU A 68 -13.72 -2.61 -7.25
N VAL A 69 -14.69 -3.44 -6.85
CA VAL A 69 -14.63 -4.25 -5.63
C VAL A 69 -13.41 -5.18 -5.67
N ASN A 70 -13.17 -5.91 -6.76
CA ASN A 70 -11.99 -6.79 -6.87
C ASN A 70 -10.66 -6.02 -6.77
N ILE A 71 -10.56 -4.81 -7.33
CA ILE A 71 -9.37 -3.96 -7.18
C ILE A 71 -9.14 -3.60 -5.70
N TYR A 72 -10.20 -3.20 -4.99
CA TYR A 72 -10.10 -2.84 -3.57
C TYR A 72 -9.98 -4.05 -2.63
N GLN A 73 -10.47 -5.21 -3.03
CA GLN A 73 -10.38 -6.47 -2.27
C GLN A 73 -9.11 -7.27 -2.53
N LYS A 74 -8.27 -6.89 -3.50
CA LYS A 74 -6.97 -7.52 -3.69
C LYS A 74 -6.20 -7.44 -2.37
N LYS A 75 -6.15 -8.56 -1.66
CA LYS A 75 -5.32 -8.70 -0.46
C LYS A 75 -3.90 -8.33 -0.83
N THR A 76 -3.29 -7.56 0.05
CA THR A 76 -1.87 -7.29 -0.01
C THR A 76 -1.17 -8.62 0.25
N GLU A 77 -0.37 -9.07 -0.70
CA GLU A 77 0.44 -10.28 -0.55
C GLU A 77 1.82 -9.78 -0.14
N PHE A 78 2.02 -9.74 1.17
CA PHE A 78 3.29 -9.35 1.72
C PHE A 78 4.23 -10.56 1.79
N ASP A 79 5.47 -10.35 1.42
CA ASP A 79 6.54 -11.33 1.59
C ASP A 79 7.69 -10.71 2.37
N LEU A 80 8.31 -11.51 3.22
CA LEU A 80 9.44 -11.12 4.05
C LEU A 80 10.68 -11.84 3.54
N ILE A 81 11.71 -11.09 3.15
CA ILE A 81 12.96 -11.64 2.65
C ILE A 81 14.11 -11.09 3.47
N GLN A 82 14.78 -11.96 4.22
CA GLN A 82 16.01 -11.61 4.91
C GLN A 82 17.14 -11.48 3.89
N VAL A 83 17.91 -10.40 3.99
CA VAL A 83 18.97 -10.09 3.06
C VAL A 83 20.27 -9.82 3.81
N LYS A 84 21.40 -10.04 3.14
CA LYS A 84 22.71 -9.68 3.68
C LYS A 84 22.95 -8.16 3.56
N PRO A 85 23.85 -7.58 4.38
CA PRO A 85 24.18 -6.15 4.29
C PRO A 85 24.71 -5.71 2.91
N ASP A 86 25.38 -6.61 2.19
CA ASP A 86 25.95 -6.39 0.86
C ASP A 86 24.96 -6.61 -0.30
N ASN A 87 23.67 -6.79 0.01
CA ASN A 87 22.65 -7.03 -1.01
C ASN A 87 22.38 -5.77 -1.86
N SER A 88 22.54 -5.89 -3.18
CA SER A 88 22.38 -4.77 -4.12
C SER A 88 20.96 -4.17 -4.14
N VAL A 89 19.91 -4.97 -3.93
CA VAL A 89 18.52 -4.51 -3.88
C VAL A 89 18.29 -3.68 -2.62
N LEU A 90 18.79 -4.15 -1.48
CA LEU A 90 18.75 -3.41 -0.22
C LEU A 90 19.47 -2.07 -0.34
N SER A 91 20.72 -2.08 -0.81
CA SER A 91 21.52 -0.86 -0.95
C SER A 91 20.86 0.15 -1.89
N HIS A 92 20.30 -0.31 -3.02
CA HIS A 92 19.60 0.57 -3.95
C HIS A 92 18.32 1.17 -3.34
N PHE A 93 17.54 0.36 -2.63
CA PHE A 93 16.32 0.82 -1.95
C PHE A 93 16.63 1.87 -0.87
N LEU A 94 17.63 1.61 -0.02
CA LEU A 94 18.05 2.55 1.03
C LEU A 94 18.58 3.86 0.45
N GLN A 95 19.41 3.80 -0.60
CA GLN A 95 19.94 4.99 -1.26
C GLN A 95 18.82 5.84 -1.90
N TYR A 96 17.86 5.19 -2.55
CA TYR A 96 16.76 5.89 -3.20
C TYR A 96 15.83 6.60 -2.20
N HIS A 97 15.66 6.03 -1.00
CA HIS A 97 14.78 6.56 0.04
C HIS A 97 15.50 7.31 1.18
N LEU A 98 16.80 7.55 1.05
CA LEU A 98 17.63 8.04 2.15
C LEU A 98 17.13 9.37 2.73
N ASP A 99 16.81 10.34 1.90
CA ASP A 99 16.31 11.66 2.34
C ASP A 99 15.05 11.53 3.22
N GLU A 100 14.17 10.61 2.85
CA GLU A 100 12.93 10.37 3.56
C GLU A 100 13.14 9.61 4.87
N ILE A 101 14.04 8.62 4.85
CA ILE A 101 14.48 7.89 6.04
C ILE A 101 15.08 8.87 7.05
N MET A 102 16.02 9.72 6.64
CA MET A 102 16.68 10.69 7.52
C MET A 102 15.72 11.74 8.06
N THR A 103 14.62 12.03 7.35
CA THR A 103 13.57 12.94 7.82
C THR A 103 12.76 12.34 8.98
N HIS A 104 12.41 11.06 8.91
CA HIS A 104 11.52 10.40 9.88
C HIS A 104 12.26 9.61 10.99
N GLN A 105 13.46 9.13 10.70
CA GLN A 105 14.31 8.34 11.59
C GLN A 105 15.76 8.85 11.51
N PRO A 106 16.03 10.08 12.01
CA PRO A 106 17.37 10.70 11.92
C PRO A 106 18.44 9.97 12.75
N ALA A 107 18.06 9.04 13.62
CA ALA A 107 18.97 8.22 14.39
C ALA A 107 19.56 7.04 13.59
N TYR A 108 18.98 6.72 12.43
CA TYR A 108 19.48 5.66 11.55
C TYR A 108 20.87 6.01 11.00
N ASN A 109 21.80 5.06 11.06
CA ASN A 109 23.13 5.21 10.48
C ASN A 109 23.26 4.37 9.20
N PRO A 110 23.25 4.99 8.00
CA PRO A 110 23.34 4.25 6.74
C PRO A 110 24.67 3.53 6.52
N ASP A 111 25.73 3.95 7.21
CA ASP A 111 27.06 3.35 7.11
C ASP A 111 27.27 2.18 8.10
N GLU A 112 26.27 1.90 8.94
CA GLU A 112 26.33 0.81 9.91
C GLU A 112 26.05 -0.55 9.24
N GLY A 113 26.89 -1.53 9.55
CA GLY A 113 26.71 -2.91 9.10
C GLY A 113 25.74 -3.67 9.99
N TYR A 114 24.44 -3.47 9.81
CA TYR A 114 23.38 -4.15 10.57
C TYR A 114 23.42 -5.67 10.38
N SER A 115 23.43 -6.44 11.47
CA SER A 115 23.46 -7.91 11.40
C SER A 115 22.14 -8.53 10.93
N PHE A 116 21.03 -7.79 11.06
CA PHE A 116 19.71 -8.20 10.65
C PHE A 116 19.13 -7.19 9.66
N ASN A 117 18.86 -7.64 8.43
CA ASN A 117 18.21 -6.83 7.39
C ASN A 117 17.06 -7.62 6.79
N LEU A 118 15.87 -7.05 6.82
CA LEU A 118 14.65 -7.67 6.36
C LEU A 118 13.94 -6.74 5.38
N MET A 119 13.70 -7.21 4.16
CA MET A 119 12.92 -6.48 3.18
C MET A 119 11.47 -6.97 3.18
N ILE A 120 10.55 -6.02 3.11
CA ILE A 120 9.11 -6.27 3.00
C ILE A 120 8.72 -6.02 1.54
N PHE A 121 8.16 -7.03 0.89
CA PHE A 121 7.67 -6.95 -0.47
C PHE A 121 6.14 -6.95 -0.50
N ASN A 122 5.55 -6.26 -1.47
CA ASN A 122 4.14 -6.42 -1.86
C ASN A 122 4.11 -6.89 -3.32
N LYS A 123 3.74 -8.15 -3.57
CA LYS A 123 3.67 -8.74 -4.92
C LYS A 123 4.92 -8.46 -5.76
N MET A 124 6.09 -8.80 -5.21
CA MET A 124 7.43 -8.60 -5.81
C MET A 124 8.00 -7.17 -5.79
N MET A 125 7.24 -6.16 -5.35
CA MET A 125 7.76 -4.79 -5.20
C MET A 125 8.33 -4.60 -3.79
N PRO A 126 9.57 -4.12 -3.60
CA PRO A 126 10.06 -3.75 -2.28
C PRO A 126 9.29 -2.53 -1.80
N VAL A 127 8.62 -2.64 -0.64
CA VAL A 127 7.79 -1.58 -0.05
C VAL A 127 8.29 -1.12 1.30
N GLY A 128 9.17 -1.88 1.95
CA GLY A 128 9.76 -1.50 3.22
C GLY A 128 10.99 -2.31 3.59
N VAL A 129 11.65 -1.86 4.64
CA VAL A 129 12.86 -2.43 5.18
C VAL A 129 12.87 -2.31 6.71
N VAL A 130 13.33 -3.36 7.37
CA VAL A 130 13.67 -3.36 8.78
C VAL A 130 15.14 -3.72 8.93
N CYS A 131 15.94 -2.81 9.49
CA CYS A 131 17.36 -3.02 9.79
C CYS A 131 17.61 -2.93 11.29
N GLY A 132 18.53 -3.75 11.78
CA GLY A 132 18.89 -3.76 13.18
C GLY A 132 19.97 -4.75 13.53
N ASN A 133 20.25 -4.85 14.82
CA ASN A 133 21.25 -5.75 15.36
C ASN A 133 20.61 -6.77 16.30
N GLN A 134 20.76 -8.05 15.96
CA GLN A 134 20.34 -9.16 16.82
C GLN A 134 21.46 -9.50 17.82
N GLN A 135 21.12 -9.51 19.11
CA GLN A 135 21.98 -9.91 20.23
C GLN A 135 21.26 -10.98 21.05
N GLY A 136 21.62 -12.24 20.81
CA GLY A 136 20.91 -13.38 21.40
C GLY A 136 19.44 -13.40 20.95
N GLU A 137 18.53 -13.34 21.91
CA GLU A 137 17.07 -13.35 21.67
C GLU A 137 16.47 -11.96 21.42
N ILE A 138 17.28 -10.91 21.47
CA ILE A 138 16.83 -9.51 21.37
C ILE A 138 17.24 -8.97 20.00
N LEU A 139 16.27 -8.52 19.21
CA LEU A 139 16.48 -7.70 18.02
C LEU A 139 16.31 -6.24 18.39
N ASN A 140 17.39 -5.45 18.29
CA ASN A 140 17.30 -3.99 18.36
C ASN A 140 17.12 -3.47 16.94
N VAL A 141 16.00 -2.80 16.69
CA VAL A 141 15.60 -2.23 15.41
C VAL A 141 16.03 -0.77 15.37
N ASP A 142 16.90 -0.46 14.43
CA ASP A 142 17.45 0.87 14.18
C ASP A 142 16.74 1.56 13.00
N LEU A 143 16.14 0.78 12.11
CA LEU A 143 15.31 1.26 11.00
C LEU A 143 14.07 0.40 10.86
N ASP A 144 12.89 1.02 10.86
CA ASP A 144 11.64 0.43 10.36
C ASP A 144 10.99 1.43 9.40
N PHE A 145 11.19 1.21 8.10
CA PHE A 145 10.77 2.14 7.05
C PHE A 145 9.87 1.45 6.02
N VAL A 146 8.77 2.13 5.69
CA VAL A 146 7.84 1.74 4.62
C VAL A 146 7.61 2.96 3.72
N ILE A 147 7.57 2.77 2.41
CA ILE A 147 7.38 3.86 1.44
C ILE A 147 5.99 4.52 1.58
N PRO A 148 5.84 5.83 1.31
CA PRO A 148 4.59 6.58 1.48
C PRO A 148 3.35 5.91 0.91
N SER A 149 3.44 5.36 -0.30
CA SER A 149 2.32 4.73 -1.01
C SER A 149 1.79 3.47 -0.31
N HIS A 150 2.54 2.91 0.65
CA HIS A 150 2.23 1.68 1.38
C HIS A 150 2.20 1.87 2.91
N ARG A 151 2.17 3.11 3.41
CA ARG A 151 2.01 3.43 4.85
C ARG A 151 0.57 3.29 5.34
N ASP A 152 -0.15 2.27 4.90
CA ASP A 152 -1.53 1.99 5.32
C ASP A 152 -1.61 1.04 6.54
N PHE A 153 -0.49 0.88 7.26
CA PHE A 153 -0.26 -0.02 8.40
C PHE A 153 -0.24 -1.52 8.09
N LYS A 154 -0.64 -1.95 6.88
CA LYS A 154 -0.76 -3.39 6.61
C LYS A 154 0.60 -4.10 6.57
N ALA A 155 1.65 -3.42 6.13
CA ALA A 155 3.01 -3.97 6.10
C ALA A 155 3.52 -4.27 7.53
N GLY A 156 3.38 -3.32 8.44
CA GLY A 156 3.75 -3.50 9.85
C GLY A 156 2.85 -4.50 10.56
N GLU A 157 1.54 -4.51 10.27
CA GLU A 157 0.61 -5.48 10.85
C GLU A 157 0.97 -6.90 10.40
N TYR A 158 1.27 -7.08 9.12
CA TYR A 158 1.74 -8.36 8.60
C TYR A 158 3.06 -8.78 9.26
N LEU A 159 4.03 -7.87 9.37
CA LEU A 159 5.33 -8.15 9.96
C LEU A 159 5.22 -8.56 11.44
N TYR A 160 4.60 -7.71 12.27
CA TYR A 160 4.64 -7.85 13.73
C TYR A 160 3.47 -8.66 14.31
N LYS A 161 2.40 -8.88 13.55
CA LYS A 161 1.25 -9.67 14.02
C LYS A 161 1.08 -10.99 13.28
N ASP A 162 1.07 -10.98 11.95
CA ASP A 162 0.75 -12.16 11.15
C ASP A 162 1.95 -13.08 10.93
N ARG A 163 3.17 -12.54 10.96
CA ARG A 163 4.42 -13.28 10.73
C ARG A 163 5.34 -13.28 11.94
N LYS A 164 4.79 -13.35 13.15
CA LYS A 164 5.59 -13.41 14.38
C LYS A 164 6.54 -14.61 14.39
N GLU A 165 6.08 -15.74 13.86
CA GLU A 165 6.84 -17.00 13.76
C GLU A 165 8.16 -16.80 13.00
N PHE A 166 8.19 -15.89 12.02
CA PHE A 166 9.42 -15.55 11.30
C PHE A 166 10.54 -15.11 12.27
N PHE A 167 10.23 -14.27 13.26
CA PHE A 167 11.22 -13.84 14.25
C PHE A 167 11.61 -14.96 15.20
N ILE A 168 10.64 -15.76 15.61
CA ILE A 168 10.85 -16.91 16.52
C ILE A 168 11.77 -17.96 15.89
N ASP A 169 11.58 -18.26 14.61
CA ASP A 169 12.41 -19.20 13.84
C ASP A 169 13.85 -18.70 13.68
N GLN A 170 14.07 -17.38 13.78
CA GLN A 170 15.39 -16.73 13.81
C GLN A 170 15.97 -16.62 15.23
N GLY A 171 15.30 -17.19 16.24
CA GLY A 171 15.72 -17.14 17.64
C GLY A 171 15.41 -15.81 18.34
N ILE A 172 14.61 -14.93 17.74
CA ILE A 172 14.24 -13.63 18.30
C ILE A 172 12.96 -13.78 19.14
N ARG A 173 13.03 -13.36 20.41
CA ARG A 173 11.90 -13.34 21.36
C ARG A 173 11.47 -11.92 21.73
N VAL A 174 12.35 -10.96 21.51
CA VAL A 174 12.12 -9.58 21.90
C VAL A 174 12.55 -8.67 20.76
N ILE A 175 11.66 -7.78 20.34
CA ILE A 175 11.99 -6.72 19.39
C ILE A 175 11.97 -5.40 20.16
N ARG A 176 13.06 -4.66 20.11
CA ARG A 176 13.20 -3.31 20.67
C ARG A 176 13.34 -2.33 19.53
N ALA A 177 12.67 -1.19 19.62
CA ALA A 177 12.78 -0.12 18.66
C ALA A 177 13.03 1.20 19.39
N SER A 178 13.95 2.00 18.85
CA SER A 178 14.17 3.37 19.30
C SER A 178 12.95 4.23 19.01
N ARG A 179 12.67 5.21 19.88
CA ARG A 179 11.56 6.14 19.64
C ARG A 179 11.92 7.09 18.50
N GLY A 180 11.17 6.99 17.41
CA GLY A 180 11.20 7.96 16.31
C GLY A 180 10.32 9.19 16.59
N ASP A 181 9.80 9.80 15.53
CA ASP A 181 8.87 10.92 15.60
C ASP A 181 7.51 10.56 16.25
N LYS A 182 6.61 11.53 16.40
CA LYS A 182 5.28 11.30 17.01
C LYS A 182 4.42 10.30 16.23
N GLU A 183 4.58 10.23 14.91
CA GLU A 183 3.82 9.36 14.03
C GLU A 183 4.33 7.92 14.13
N HIS A 184 5.65 7.73 14.06
CA HIS A 184 6.33 6.46 14.24
C HIS A 184 6.04 5.85 15.62
N ASN A 185 6.07 6.66 16.69
CA ASN A 185 5.71 6.19 18.03
C ASN A 185 4.24 5.70 18.12
N ARG A 186 3.31 6.35 17.40
CA ARG A 186 1.90 5.93 17.35
C ARG A 186 1.76 4.63 16.56
N TYR A 187 2.50 4.52 15.47
CA TYR A 187 2.59 3.31 14.66
C TYR A 187 3.05 2.11 15.48
N LEU A 188 4.19 2.20 16.17
CA LEU A 188 4.73 1.11 16.99
C LEU A 188 3.74 0.64 18.06
N LYS A 189 3.07 1.58 18.74
CA LYS A 189 2.00 1.24 19.70
C LYS A 189 0.84 0.47 19.05
N LYS A 190 0.43 0.84 17.83
CA LYS A 190 -0.60 0.12 17.06
C LYS A 190 -0.15 -1.28 16.67
N MET A 191 1.15 -1.48 16.47
CA MET A 191 1.76 -2.78 16.20
C MET A 191 1.91 -3.66 17.44
N GLY A 192 1.61 -3.13 18.64
CA GLY A 192 1.65 -3.87 19.91
C GLY A 192 2.88 -3.60 20.75
N PHE A 193 3.76 -2.67 20.35
CA PHE A 193 4.91 -2.29 21.17
C PHE A 193 4.46 -1.55 22.42
N SER A 194 5.09 -1.89 23.53
CA SER A 194 4.89 -1.29 24.84
C SER A 194 6.14 -0.54 25.28
N THR A 195 6.00 0.56 26.01
CA THR A 195 7.16 1.30 26.52
C THR A 195 7.80 0.55 27.68
N VAL A 196 9.11 0.29 27.59
CA VAL A 196 9.87 -0.41 28.64
C VAL A 196 11.10 0.43 29.01
N GLY A 197 11.37 0.53 30.31
CA GLY A 197 12.45 1.33 30.90
C GLY A 197 11.96 2.58 31.64
N ALA A 198 12.59 2.88 32.79
CA ALA A 198 12.36 4.10 33.57
C ALA A 198 13.59 5.03 33.42
N GLY A 199 13.43 6.17 32.74
CA GLY A 199 14.51 7.14 32.49
C GLY A 199 14.19 8.12 31.35
N ASN A 200 15.18 8.94 30.95
CA ASN A 200 15.03 9.98 29.92
C ASN A 200 14.88 9.46 28.48
N ASN A 201 15.23 8.19 28.20
CA ASN A 201 15.07 7.54 26.89
C ASN A 201 14.36 6.17 27.05
N PRO A 202 13.03 6.15 27.19
CA PRO A 202 12.28 4.89 27.23
C PRO A 202 12.29 4.23 25.84
N GLU A 203 12.49 2.91 25.78
CA GLU A 203 12.46 2.12 24.55
C GLU A 203 11.06 1.54 24.32
N LEU A 204 10.75 1.19 23.07
CA LEU A 204 9.53 0.45 22.73
C LEU A 204 9.89 -1.01 22.53
N GLN A 205 9.23 -1.90 23.26
CA GLN A 205 9.45 -3.33 23.22
C GLN A 205 8.18 -4.08 22.81
N LEU A 206 8.32 -4.95 21.82
CA LEU A 206 7.38 -6.00 21.50
C LEU A 206 7.96 -7.29 22.08
N ALA A 207 7.46 -7.70 23.24
CA ALA A 207 7.77 -9.01 23.79
C ALA A 207 6.89 -10.05 23.08
N SER A 208 7.50 -11.10 22.54
CA SER A 208 6.73 -12.24 22.05
C SER A 208 6.13 -12.97 23.26
N ASN A 209 4.89 -12.65 23.63
CA ASN A 209 4.02 -13.75 24.03
C ASN A 209 3.70 -14.48 22.73
N LEU A 210 4.43 -15.56 22.49
CA LEU A 210 4.05 -16.58 21.50
C LEU A 210 2.57 -16.93 21.70
#